data_AF-A0A2E8HFP6-F1
#
_entry.id   AF-A0A2E8HFP6-F1
#
_cell.length_a   1.000
_cell.length_b   1.000
_cell.length_c   1.000
_cell.angle_alpha   90.00
_cell.angle_beta   90.00
_cell.angle_gamma   90.00
#
_symmetry.space_group_name_H-M   'P 1'
#
loop_
_entity.id
_entity.type
_entity.pdbx_description
1 polymer ?
#
loop_
_entity_poly.entity_id
_entity_poly.type
_entity_poly.pdbx_seq_one_letter_code
_entity_poly.pdbx_strand_id
1 'polypeptide(L)'
;GFRERMEARVGGSAEQPWREPSITDRSQFLSRLGRLSRKEAHDIVMQPSDVENLELSDLEDLRQQGRDTEAFFLARRMAAQGVEGAKELVTEILGDLDG
;
A
#
# COMPACT_ATOMS: atom_id res chain seq x y z
N GLY A 1 11.77 24.83 22.88
CA GLY A 1 11.64 23.87 21.75
C GLY A 1 12.77 22.86 21.75
N PHE A 2 12.70 21.79 20.94
CA PHE A 2 13.77 20.75 20.86
C PHE A 2 15.13 21.34 20.50
N ARG A 3 15.15 22.37 19.63
CA ARG A 3 16.36 23.07 19.17
C ARG A 3 17.06 23.85 20.29
N GLU A 4 16.32 24.64 21.08
CA GLU A 4 16.90 25.37 22.23
C GLU A 4 17.48 24.42 23.30
N ARG A 5 16.97 23.19 23.42
CA ARG A 5 17.53 22.18 24.33
C ARG A 5 18.83 21.58 23.82
N MET A 6 18.96 21.36 22.52
CA MET A 6 20.22 20.92 21.92
C MET A 6 21.30 21.99 22.08
N GLU A 7 20.95 23.28 21.96
CA GLU A 7 21.86 24.40 22.21
C GLU A 7 22.28 24.50 23.69
N ALA A 8 21.34 24.33 24.64
CA ALA A 8 21.64 24.35 26.07
C ALA A 8 22.55 23.20 26.53
N ARG A 9 22.42 22.00 25.92
CA ARG A 9 23.24 20.82 26.25
C ARG A 9 24.70 20.95 25.78
N VAL A 10 24.98 21.79 24.78
CA VAL A 10 26.33 22.10 24.28
C VAL A 10 26.96 23.28 25.05
N GLY A 11 26.14 24.21 25.56
CA GLY A 11 26.58 25.43 26.26
C GLY A 11 26.77 25.32 27.79
N GLY A 12 26.48 24.18 28.41
CA GLY A 12 26.78 23.92 29.83
C GLY A 12 25.91 24.66 30.86
N SER A 13 24.72 25.14 30.49
CA SER A 13 23.76 25.76 31.41
C SER A 13 22.63 24.79 31.82
N ALA A 14 22.21 24.93 33.08
CA ALA A 14 21.33 24.00 33.81
C ALA A 14 20.13 23.48 32.99
N GLU A 15 19.95 22.16 33.00
CA GLU A 15 18.90 21.44 32.30
C GLU A 15 17.51 21.95 32.72
N GLN A 16 16.73 22.46 31.76
CA GLN A 16 15.32 22.75 32.03
C GLN A 16 14.55 21.44 32.23
N PRO A 17 13.70 21.32 33.26
CA PRO A 17 12.89 20.13 33.49
C PRO A 17 11.95 19.89 32.30
N TRP A 18 11.84 18.63 31.89
CA TRP A 18 11.06 18.21 30.74
C TRP A 18 9.61 18.71 30.80
N ARG A 19 9.20 19.49 29.79
CA ARG A 19 7.78 19.81 29.52
C ARG A 19 7.31 19.01 28.32
N GLU A 20 6.16 18.37 28.49
CA GLU A 20 5.48 17.55 27.48
C GLU A 20 5.29 18.33 26.16
N PRO A 21 5.52 17.71 24.99
CA PRO A 21 5.35 18.38 23.70
C PRO A 21 3.90 18.76 23.45
N SER A 22 3.66 19.88 22.76
CA SER A 22 2.33 20.37 22.39
C SER A 22 1.66 19.58 21.25
N ILE A 23 1.86 18.27 21.15
CA ILE A 23 0.95 17.42 20.39
C ILE A 23 -0.19 17.11 21.35
N THR A 24 -1.07 18.10 21.52
CA THR A 24 -2.08 18.14 22.58
C THR A 24 -3.12 17.03 22.47
N ASP A 25 -3.18 16.30 21.35
CA ASP A 25 -4.27 15.36 21.12
C ASP A 25 -3.82 14.11 20.38
N ARG A 26 -4.00 12.96 21.03
CA ARG A 26 -3.84 11.61 20.46
C ARG A 26 -4.55 11.48 19.11
N SER A 27 -5.66 12.20 18.92
CA SER A 27 -6.40 12.24 17.66
C SER A 27 -5.60 12.79 16.48
N GLN A 28 -4.78 13.83 16.66
CA GLN A 28 -3.99 14.41 15.57
C GLN A 28 -2.87 13.46 15.13
N PHE A 29 -2.24 12.80 16.10
CA PHE A 29 -1.22 11.78 15.83
C PHE A 29 -1.82 10.60 15.08
N LEU A 30 -2.93 10.04 15.58
CA LEU A 30 -3.62 8.92 14.93
C LEU A 30 -4.19 9.29 13.55
N SER A 31 -4.65 10.53 13.36
CA SER A 31 -5.11 11.02 12.06
C SER A 31 -3.98 11.08 11.03
N ARG A 32 -2.81 11.59 11.43
CA ARG A 32 -1.61 11.60 10.57
C ARG A 32 -1.08 10.19 10.29
N LEU A 33 -1.01 9.34 11.32
CA LEU A 33 -0.59 7.94 11.17
C LEU A 33 -1.54 7.16 10.26
N GLY A 34 -2.85 7.34 10.44
CA GLY A 34 -3.86 6.74 9.57
C GLY A 34 -3.76 7.24 8.13
N ARG A 35 -3.46 8.53 7.91
CA ARG A 35 -3.28 9.07 6.55
C ARG A 35 -2.03 8.51 5.86
N LEU A 36 -0.98 8.19 6.62
CA LEU A 36 0.23 7.55 6.09
C LEU A 36 0.00 6.06 5.81
N SER A 37 -0.66 5.35 6.73
CA SER A 37 -1.00 3.92 6.56
C SER A 37 -1.96 3.67 5.39
N ARG A 38 -2.88 4.60 5.11
CA ARG A 38 -3.83 4.48 3.99
C ARG A 38 -3.22 4.74 2.60
N LYS A 39 -2.01 5.32 2.51
CA LYS A 39 -1.43 5.70 1.22
C LYS A 39 -0.87 4.52 0.40
N GLU A 40 -0.76 3.33 0.99
CA GLU A 40 -0.41 2.10 0.25
C GLU A 40 -1.62 1.21 -0.02
N ALA A 41 -2.79 1.56 0.52
CA ALA A 41 -4.06 0.97 0.12
C ALA A 41 -4.69 1.82 -0.99
N HIS A 42 -4.02 1.92 -2.14
CA HIS A 42 -4.78 1.92 -3.40
C HIS A 42 -5.16 0.47 -3.67
N ASP A 43 -5.95 -0.07 -2.75
CA ASP A 43 -6.77 -1.23 -3.02
C ASP A 43 -7.87 -0.68 -3.91
N ILE A 44 -7.67 -0.79 -5.22
CA ILE A 44 -8.77 -0.68 -6.16
C ILE A 44 -9.64 -1.89 -5.84
N VAL A 45 -10.53 -1.73 -4.86
CA VAL A 45 -11.54 -2.72 -4.54
C VAL A 45 -12.47 -2.75 -5.75
N MET A 46 -12.16 -3.58 -6.73
CA MET A 46 -13.12 -3.92 -7.78
C MET A 46 -14.39 -4.40 -7.09
N GLN A 47 -15.51 -3.75 -7.40
CA GLN A 47 -16.77 -4.22 -6.88
C GLN A 47 -17.00 -5.64 -7.41
N PRO A 48 -17.54 -6.57 -6.60
CA PRO A 48 -17.71 -7.97 -7.00
C PRO A 48 -18.47 -8.14 -8.33
N SER A 49 -19.33 -7.17 -8.69
CA SER A 49 -20.05 -7.11 -9.96
C SER A 49 -19.15 -6.90 -11.19
N ASP A 50 -18.05 -6.16 -11.03
CA ASP A 50 -17.14 -5.84 -12.13
C ASP A 50 -16.22 -7.02 -12.47
N VAL A 51 -16.18 -8.03 -11.59
CA VAL A 51 -15.31 -9.21 -11.70
C VAL A 51 -16.03 -10.39 -12.37
N GLU A 52 -17.37 -10.38 -12.44
CA GLU A 52 -18.16 -11.50 -12.98
C GLU A 52 -18.12 -11.58 -14.51
N ASN A 53 -17.66 -10.52 -15.19
CA ASN A 53 -17.65 -10.41 -16.65
C ASN A 53 -16.26 -10.10 -17.21
N LEU A 54 -15.21 -10.52 -16.50
CA LEU A 54 -13.82 -10.35 -16.94
C LEU A 54 -13.48 -11.36 -18.02
N GLU A 55 -12.92 -10.87 -19.11
CA GLU A 55 -12.28 -11.65 -20.15
C GLU A 55 -10.76 -11.71 -19.94
N LEU A 56 -10.09 -12.68 -20.57
CA LEU A 56 -8.62 -12.79 -20.46
C LEU A 56 -7.89 -11.56 -21.02
N SER A 57 -8.48 -10.88 -22.01
CA SER A 57 -7.99 -9.63 -22.58
C SER A 57 -7.91 -8.49 -21.54
N ASP A 58 -8.85 -8.44 -20.59
CA ASP A 58 -8.83 -7.42 -19.53
C ASP A 58 -7.59 -7.57 -18.64
N LEU A 59 -7.08 -8.79 -18.49
CA LEU A 59 -5.87 -9.07 -17.71
C LEU A 59 -4.60 -8.63 -18.45
N GLU A 60 -4.60 -8.69 -19.78
CA GLU A 60 -3.50 -8.18 -20.60
C GLU A 60 -3.41 -6.66 -20.52
N ASP A 61 -4.55 -5.97 -20.48
CA ASP A 61 -4.60 -4.52 -20.25
C ASP A 61 -4.06 -4.13 -18.87
N LEU A 62 -4.34 -4.94 -17.84
CA LEU A 62 -3.78 -4.74 -16.50
C LEU A 62 -2.25 -4.90 -16.51
N ARG A 63 -1.71 -5.89 -17.22
CA ARG A 63 -0.26 -6.07 -17.39
C ARG A 63 0.38 -4.89 -18.10
N GLN A 64 -0.25 -4.37 -19.17
CA GLN A 64 0.25 -3.17 -19.87
C GLN A 64 0.27 -1.92 -18.99
N GLN A 65 -0.63 -1.85 -18.00
CA GLN A 65 -0.67 -0.77 -17.01
C GLN A 65 0.35 -0.95 -15.87
N GLY A 66 1.16 -2.00 -15.87
CA GLY A 66 2.10 -2.34 -14.80
C GLY A 66 1.40 -2.84 -13.52
N ARG A 67 0.17 -3.35 -13.65
CA ARG A 67 -0.64 -3.89 -12.56
C ARG A 67 -0.57 -5.41 -12.53
N ASP A 68 0.65 -5.95 -12.64
CA ASP A 68 0.91 -7.39 -12.79
C ASP A 68 0.39 -8.22 -11.60
N THR A 69 0.48 -7.67 -10.39
CA THR A 69 -0.05 -8.31 -9.18
C THR A 69 -1.57 -8.48 -9.23
N GLU A 70 -2.27 -7.52 -9.81
CA GLU A 70 -3.73 -7.57 -9.95
C GLU A 70 -4.15 -8.55 -11.04
N ALA A 71 -3.48 -8.50 -12.19
CA ALA A 71 -3.64 -9.47 -13.26
C ALA A 71 -3.41 -10.91 -12.73
N PHE A 72 -2.41 -11.11 -11.88
CA PHE A 72 -2.13 -12.40 -11.25
C PHE A 72 -3.30 -12.92 -10.40
N PHE A 73 -3.84 -12.08 -9.51
CA PHE A 73 -4.94 -12.53 -8.64
C PHE A 73 -6.22 -12.82 -9.42
N LEU A 74 -6.51 -12.04 -10.46
CA LEU A 74 -7.64 -12.29 -11.35
C LEU A 74 -7.44 -13.57 -12.16
N ALA A 75 -6.27 -13.79 -12.76
CA ALA A 75 -5.94 -15.01 -13.48
C ALA A 75 -6.09 -16.25 -12.58
N ARG A 76 -5.59 -16.15 -11.34
CA ARG A 76 -5.68 -17.22 -10.35
C ARG A 76 -7.13 -17.54 -9.99
N ARG A 77 -7.99 -16.53 -9.87
CA ARG A 77 -9.42 -16.71 -9.62
C ARG A 77 -10.10 -17.39 -10.82
N MET A 78 -9.85 -16.92 -12.04
CA MET A 78 -10.40 -17.51 -13.27
C MET A 78 -9.97 -18.98 -13.42
N ALA A 79 -8.72 -19.29 -13.11
CA ALA A 79 -8.21 -20.67 -13.08
C ALA A 79 -8.94 -21.54 -12.05
N ALA A 80 -9.28 -21.00 -10.88
CA ALA A 80 -10.07 -21.71 -9.85
C ALA A 80 -11.53 -21.91 -10.27
N GLN A 81 -12.07 -21.03 -11.12
CA GLN A 81 -13.40 -21.16 -11.73
C GLN A 81 -13.40 -22.10 -12.95
N GLY A 82 -12.23 -22.56 -13.39
CA GLY A 82 -12.08 -23.49 -14.52
C GLY A 82 -12.10 -22.83 -15.89
N VAL A 83 -11.86 -21.52 -15.97
CA VAL A 83 -11.74 -20.81 -17.25
C VAL A 83 -10.52 -21.35 -18.01
N GLU A 84 -10.72 -21.71 -19.28
CA GLU A 84 -9.68 -22.22 -20.17
C GLU A 84 -8.64 -21.13 -20.45
N GLY A 85 -7.34 -21.47 -20.47
CA GLY A 85 -6.25 -20.51 -20.67
C GLY A 85 -5.83 -19.73 -19.41
N ALA A 86 -6.65 -19.71 -18.36
CA ALA A 86 -6.34 -18.93 -17.16
C ALA A 86 -5.16 -19.50 -16.35
N LYS A 87 -4.92 -20.82 -16.39
CA LYS A 87 -3.78 -21.45 -15.69
C LYS A 87 -2.47 -21.08 -16.35
N GLU A 88 -2.44 -21.07 -17.68
CA GLU A 88 -1.30 -20.65 -18.50
C GLU A 88 -0.96 -19.18 -18.22
N LEU A 89 -2.00 -18.33 -18.15
CA LEU A 89 -1.83 -16.90 -17.84
C LEU A 89 -1.22 -16.67 -16.44
N VAL A 90 -1.65 -17.44 -15.43
CA VAL A 90 -1.04 -17.38 -14.08
C VAL A 90 0.45 -17.68 -14.13
N THR A 91 0.85 -18.71 -14.88
CA THR A 91 2.27 -19.09 -14.99
C THR A 91 3.09 -18.06 -15.74
N GLU A 92 2.52 -17.42 -16.76
CA GLU A 92 3.17 -16.35 -17.51
C GLU A 92 3.41 -15.12 -16.63
N ILE A 93 2.38 -14.65 -15.92
CA ILE A 93 2.48 -13.47 -15.05
C ILE A 93 3.46 -13.70 -13.91
N LEU A 94 3.53 -14.91 -13.35
CA LEU A 94 4.55 -15.25 -12.35
C LEU A 94 5.97 -15.16 -12.92
N GLY A 95 6.17 -15.62 -14.15
CA GLY A 95 7.46 -15.52 -14.83
C GLY A 95 7.93 -14.07 -15.01
N ASP A 96 7.00 -13.16 -15.29
CA ASP A 96 7.31 -11.73 -15.43
C ASP A 96 7.64 -11.07 -14.08
N LEU A 97 6.97 -11.48 -13.00
CA LEU A 97 7.18 -10.93 -11.66
C LEU A 97 8.52 -11.36 -11.03
N ASP A 98 9.02 -12.54 -11.40
CA ASP A 98 10.31 -13.07 -10.91
C ASP A 98 11.53 -12.57 -11.73
N GLY A 99 11.28 -11.81 -12.81
CA GLY A 99 12.26 -11.35 -13.79
C GLY A 99 12.93 -10.00 -13.52
#